data_AF-A0A4Q2K4R4-F1
#
_entry.id   AF-A0A4Q2K4R4-F1
#
_cell.length_a   1.000
_cell.length_b   1.000
_cell.length_c   1.000
_cell.angle_alpha   90.00
_cell.angle_beta   90.00
_cell.angle_gamma   90.00
#
_symmetry.space_group_name_H-M   'P 1'
#
loop_
_entity.id
_entity.type
_entity.pdbx_description
1 polymer ?
#
loop_
_entity_poly.entity_id
_entity_poly.type
_entity_poly.pdbx_seq_one_letter_code
_entity_poly.pdbx_strand_id
1 'polypeptide(L)'
;MDKEYLQNFMEKMRGGGLLYDNFYKALRGGKNEVFHNVVSEAVTLDDSWILTLEGALHSIEQIARNPRKFIIDEELIVDVERARRTNAKTIRHLASNTKNIQSISESGEVRPKKLLTTEMQEDLAIYENRFVCALVQRLVTFVEQRYNDINGKMHMYDITNVNLRSNFHYGESEVECGLFVKMKEPPHDKVLLERNRGLLEKVKALRRRLKILQSTDFMRQLNGKKPVHPPIMKTNLIKMNVDYQNCYKLWLYISSYTFVGYSVEVKDKNLPVDGDYFDDLTVLAGLSVQSLFTNKLLKAEEYENIPFGEPKRKNYKVVTKYKFMPSFAEDKKTAGEDTVNEFYFRQMKNELVKATGLGTLAEEKQLKMNFQRFFKAIEKINNAMLDEVIASQIPAKKDLLKKTAIQKKEQAVKDAQFTYRRYQQISRLRREELEKSLKKESRELLKLEKLKAELDKEKGKRRDRLEQARKKKAQLERIKAKKLLAEQKAKLYEEGLREKDAAKSEELEEAKRRKREETKRKRELKKLEELREKYDGLD
;
A
#
# COMPACT_ATOMS: atom_id res chain seq x y z
N MET A 1 8.68 12.74 46.56
CA MET A 1 9.21 14.10 46.79
C MET A 1 8.20 14.81 47.67
N ASP A 2 8.59 15.22 48.87
CA ASP A 2 7.69 15.88 49.82
C ASP A 2 7.17 17.19 49.22
N LYS A 3 5.83 17.35 49.20
CA LYS A 3 5.14 18.56 48.72
C LYS A 3 5.72 19.83 49.36
N GLU A 4 6.10 19.73 50.63
CA GLU A 4 6.67 20.81 51.43
C GLU A 4 8.06 21.25 50.92
N TYR A 5 8.87 20.31 50.40
CA TYR A 5 10.20 20.60 49.86
C TYR A 5 10.13 21.32 48.51
N LEU A 6 9.23 20.89 47.62
CA LEU A 6 8.96 21.59 46.36
C LEU A 6 8.40 22.99 46.62
N GLN A 7 7.48 23.12 47.58
CA GLN A 7 6.85 24.39 47.93
C GLN A 7 7.87 25.39 48.52
N ASN A 8 8.76 24.92 49.39
CA ASN A 8 9.81 25.73 50.02
C ASN A 8 10.97 26.06 49.04
N PHE A 9 11.29 25.15 48.11
CA PHE A 9 12.20 25.43 46.99
C PHE A 9 11.63 26.48 46.04
N MET A 10 10.33 26.38 45.73
CA MET A 10 9.58 27.34 44.91
C MET A 10 9.49 28.72 45.58
N GLU A 11 9.32 28.79 46.90
CA GLU A 11 9.34 30.05 47.66
C GLU A 11 10.71 30.72 47.65
N LYS A 12 11.80 29.96 47.73
CA LYS A 12 13.17 30.50 47.61
C LYS A 12 13.48 31.01 46.20
N MET A 13 12.96 30.35 45.16
CA MET A 13 13.09 30.79 43.76
C MET A 13 12.20 32.00 43.40
N ARG A 14 11.15 32.27 44.20
CA ARG A 14 10.29 33.47 44.13
C ARG A 14 10.95 34.75 44.67
N GLY A 15 12.21 34.74 45.10
CA GLY A 15 12.93 35.95 45.57
C GLY A 15 13.02 37.13 44.58
N GLY A 16 12.62 36.95 43.30
CA GLY A 16 12.38 38.00 42.30
C GLY A 16 10.88 38.29 42.04
N GLY A 17 10.09 38.29 43.12
CA GLY A 17 8.68 37.82 43.15
C GLY A 17 7.58 38.52 42.34
N LEU A 18 7.82 39.67 41.70
CA LEU A 18 6.78 40.36 40.91
C LEU A 18 6.79 39.98 39.42
N LEU A 19 7.98 39.80 38.83
CA LEU A 19 8.11 39.49 37.41
C LEU A 19 7.70 38.03 37.13
N TYR A 20 8.16 37.10 37.97
CA TYR A 20 7.81 35.70 37.84
C TYR A 20 6.32 35.45 38.05
N ASP A 21 5.69 36.08 39.05
CA ASP A 21 4.27 35.87 39.34
C ASP A 21 3.36 36.45 38.24
N ASN A 22 3.70 37.63 37.72
CA ASN A 22 2.99 38.23 36.58
C ASN A 22 3.16 37.40 35.31
N PHE A 23 4.35 36.87 35.07
CA PHE A 23 4.66 36.01 33.94
C PHE A 23 3.95 34.66 34.06
N TYR A 24 3.97 34.03 35.23
CA TYR A 24 3.29 32.77 35.51
C TYR A 24 1.77 32.89 35.31
N LYS A 25 1.17 34.01 35.74
CA LYS A 25 -0.24 34.32 35.46
C LYS A 25 -0.50 34.50 33.97
N ALA A 26 0.38 35.22 33.25
CA ALA A 26 0.26 35.40 31.80
C ALA A 26 0.42 34.09 31.02
N LEU A 27 1.33 33.22 31.45
CA LEU A 27 1.55 31.88 30.91
C LEU A 27 0.31 30.99 31.12
N ARG A 28 -0.26 30.97 32.33
CA ARG A 28 -1.47 30.20 32.64
C ARG A 28 -2.70 30.70 31.86
N GLY A 29 -2.81 32.02 31.65
CA GLY A 29 -3.85 32.66 30.85
C GLY A 29 -3.62 32.63 29.34
N GLY A 30 -2.48 32.10 28.88
CA GLY A 30 -2.09 31.99 27.49
C GLY A 30 -2.82 30.90 26.71
N LYS A 31 -2.51 30.81 25.41
CA LYS A 31 -2.92 29.68 24.58
C LYS A 31 -1.97 28.51 24.84
N ASN A 32 -2.39 27.63 25.75
CA ASN A 32 -1.64 26.46 26.18
C ASN A 32 -2.10 25.19 25.46
N GLU A 33 -1.18 24.51 24.80
CA GLU A 33 -1.37 23.20 24.19
C GLU A 33 -0.47 22.19 24.92
N VAL A 34 -1.08 21.18 25.55
CA VAL A 34 -0.35 20.11 26.23
C VAL A 34 -0.66 18.79 25.57
N PHE A 35 0.39 18.01 25.35
CA PHE A 35 0.31 16.68 24.78
C PHE A 35 1.19 15.73 25.58
N HIS A 36 0.58 14.68 26.11
CA HIS A 36 1.28 13.58 26.76
C HIS A 36 0.82 12.27 26.12
N ASN A 37 1.75 11.56 25.49
CA ASN A 37 1.45 10.24 24.94
C ASN A 37 2.58 9.25 25.17
N VAL A 38 2.19 7.97 25.19
CA VAL A 38 3.10 6.83 25.21
C VAL A 38 2.86 6.04 23.93
N VAL A 39 3.90 5.94 23.12
CA VAL A 39 3.91 5.14 21.89
C VAL A 39 4.73 3.88 22.17
N SER A 40 4.07 2.73 22.14
CA SER A 40 4.71 1.43 22.25
C SER A 40 4.69 0.73 20.90
N GLU A 41 5.85 0.25 20.45
CA GLU A 41 6.00 -0.50 19.21
C GLU A 41 6.29 -1.96 19.53
N ALA A 42 5.34 -2.86 19.27
CA ALA A 42 5.51 -4.30 19.42
C ALA A 42 5.84 -4.93 18.07
N VAL A 43 7.04 -5.48 17.94
CA VAL A 43 7.46 -6.22 16.73
C VAL A 43 7.26 -7.70 16.94
N THR A 44 6.47 -8.34 16.10
CA THR A 44 6.40 -9.81 16.08
C THR A 44 7.18 -10.31 14.88
N LEU A 45 8.23 -11.11 15.13
CA LEU A 45 8.99 -11.75 14.06
C LEU A 45 8.27 -13.01 13.58
N ASP A 46 8.23 -13.21 12.26
CA ASP A 46 7.74 -14.45 11.66
C ASP A 46 8.83 -15.52 11.72
N ASP A 47 8.48 -16.70 12.24
CA ASP A 47 9.37 -17.86 12.36
C ASP A 47 9.22 -18.85 11.19
N SER A 48 8.18 -18.71 10.36
CA SER A 48 7.85 -19.68 9.30
C SER A 48 8.98 -19.87 8.28
N TRP A 49 9.63 -18.78 7.89
CA TRP A 49 10.74 -18.81 6.95
C TRP A 49 12.01 -19.38 7.57
N ILE A 50 12.26 -19.12 8.86
CA ILE A 50 13.41 -19.66 9.60
C ILE A 50 13.31 -21.18 9.63
N LEU A 51 12.15 -21.71 10.03
CA LEU A 51 11.90 -23.16 10.10
C LEU A 51 12.02 -23.83 8.73
N THR A 52 11.46 -23.20 7.69
CA THR A 52 11.53 -23.73 6.31
C THR A 52 12.97 -23.77 5.80
N LEU A 53 13.77 -22.73 6.08
CA LEU A 53 15.18 -22.68 5.71
C LEU A 53 16.02 -23.70 6.49
N GLU A 54 15.81 -23.84 7.80
CA GLU A 54 16.52 -24.81 8.63
C GLU A 54 16.29 -26.25 8.14
N GLY A 55 15.04 -26.59 7.80
CA GLY A 55 14.70 -27.93 7.29
C GLY A 55 15.31 -28.23 5.91
N ALA A 56 15.37 -27.23 5.03
CA ALA A 56 15.90 -27.40 3.68
C ALA A 56 17.43 -27.28 3.61
N LEU A 57 18.08 -26.64 4.59
CA LEU A 57 19.53 -26.46 4.63
C LEU A 57 20.26 -27.81 4.62
N HIS A 58 19.72 -28.81 5.32
CA HIS A 58 20.31 -30.14 5.38
C HIS A 58 20.49 -30.74 3.97
N SER A 59 19.47 -30.66 3.12
CA SER A 59 19.55 -31.15 1.74
C SER A 59 20.58 -30.38 0.90
N ILE A 60 20.73 -29.07 1.11
CA ILE A 60 21.74 -28.26 0.43
C ILE A 60 23.15 -28.70 0.86
N GLU A 61 23.36 -28.92 2.16
CA GLU A 61 24.63 -29.38 2.72
C GLU A 61 25.00 -30.78 2.19
N GLN A 62 24.04 -31.69 2.06
CA GLN A 62 24.26 -33.02 1.47
C GLN A 62 24.70 -32.92 0.01
N ILE A 63 24.05 -32.07 -0.80
CA ILE A 63 24.43 -31.86 -2.21
C ILE A 63 25.82 -31.22 -2.30
N ALA A 64 26.13 -30.24 -1.45
CA ALA A 64 27.43 -29.58 -1.44
C ALA A 64 28.57 -30.54 -1.05
N ARG A 65 28.29 -31.50 -0.15
CA ARG A 65 29.26 -32.52 0.27
C ARG A 65 29.48 -33.60 -0.78
N ASN A 66 28.39 -34.09 -1.39
CA ASN A 66 28.42 -35.16 -2.39
C ASN A 66 27.71 -34.71 -3.69
N PRO A 67 28.32 -33.76 -4.43
CA PRO A 67 27.71 -33.25 -5.65
C PRO A 67 27.72 -34.30 -6.75
N ARG A 68 26.66 -34.31 -7.58
CA ARG A 68 26.60 -35.21 -8.73
C ARG A 68 27.57 -34.72 -9.80
N LYS A 69 28.40 -35.62 -10.30
CA LYS A 69 29.38 -35.37 -11.34
C LYS A 69 28.93 -36.07 -12.62
N PHE A 70 29.08 -35.41 -13.75
CA PHE A 70 28.85 -35.99 -15.07
C PHE A 70 30.20 -36.37 -15.67
N ILE A 71 30.36 -37.62 -16.09
CA ILE A 71 31.61 -38.10 -16.67
C ILE A 71 31.58 -37.81 -18.17
N ILE A 72 32.55 -37.05 -18.66
CA ILE A 72 32.75 -36.73 -20.08
C ILE A 72 34.04 -37.40 -20.53
N ASP A 73 33.96 -38.14 -21.63
CA ASP A 73 35.13 -38.69 -22.30
C ASP A 73 35.69 -37.63 -23.25
N GLU A 74 36.78 -36.95 -22.87
CA GLU A 74 37.47 -35.99 -23.74
C GLU A 74 38.61 -36.68 -24.51
N GLU A 75 38.66 -36.43 -25.81
CA GLU A 75 39.72 -36.94 -26.68
C GLU A 75 40.83 -35.91 -26.79
N LEU A 76 42.01 -36.25 -26.28
CA LEU A 76 43.17 -35.37 -26.21
C LEU A 76 44.33 -35.97 -27.01
N ILE A 77 45.02 -35.14 -27.80
CA ILE A 77 46.25 -35.53 -28.47
C ILE A 77 47.42 -35.24 -27.51
N VAL A 78 47.98 -36.29 -26.94
CA VAL A 78 49.08 -36.22 -25.98
C VAL A 78 50.35 -36.82 -26.57
N ASP A 79 51.52 -36.43 -26.07
CA ASP A 79 52.77 -37.11 -26.44
C ASP A 79 52.71 -38.58 -26.01
N VAL A 80 53.39 -39.46 -26.76
CA VAL A 80 53.32 -40.92 -26.55
C VAL A 80 53.59 -41.33 -25.11
N GLU A 81 54.54 -40.65 -24.45
CA GLU A 81 54.92 -40.91 -23.05
C GLU A 81 53.80 -40.64 -22.05
N ARG A 82 52.84 -39.76 -22.38
CA ARG A 82 51.71 -39.40 -21.52
C ARG A 82 50.44 -40.21 -21.83
N ALA A 83 50.42 -40.96 -22.93
CA ALA A 83 49.27 -41.75 -23.31
C ALA A 83 49.14 -43.00 -22.43
N ARG A 84 48.13 -43.05 -21.55
CA ARG A 84 47.90 -44.20 -20.66
C ARG A 84 47.18 -45.38 -21.32
N ARG A 85 46.27 -45.11 -22.25
CA ARG A 85 45.48 -46.12 -22.97
C ARG A 85 45.34 -45.76 -24.44
N THR A 86 45.46 -46.79 -25.29
CA THR A 86 45.29 -46.70 -26.73
C THR A 86 44.09 -47.56 -27.14
N ASN A 87 43.20 -46.97 -27.94
CA ASN A 87 42.00 -47.64 -28.45
C ASN A 87 42.07 -47.78 -29.98
N ALA A 88 41.18 -48.56 -30.58
CA ALA A 88 41.10 -48.67 -32.06
C ALA A 88 40.91 -47.31 -32.76
N LYS A 89 40.31 -46.33 -32.07
CA LYS A 89 40.17 -44.96 -32.56
C LYS A 89 41.49 -44.17 -32.54
N THR A 90 42.36 -44.43 -31.56
CA THR A 90 43.73 -43.89 -31.49
C THR A 90 44.54 -44.31 -32.71
N ILE A 91 44.45 -45.59 -33.08
CA ILE A 91 45.16 -46.16 -34.23
C ILE A 91 44.65 -45.53 -35.54
N ARG A 92 43.32 -45.43 -35.71
CA ARG A 92 42.70 -44.76 -36.87
C ARG A 92 43.10 -43.29 -36.99
N HIS A 93 43.13 -42.57 -35.86
CA HIS A 93 43.55 -41.18 -35.83
C HIS A 93 45.04 -41.02 -36.19
N LEU A 94 45.91 -41.90 -35.70
CA LEU A 94 47.34 -41.91 -36.04
C LEU A 94 47.55 -42.20 -37.53
N ALA A 95 46.87 -43.20 -38.08
CA ALA A 95 46.95 -43.54 -39.51
C ALA A 95 46.48 -42.39 -40.42
N SER A 96 45.49 -41.62 -39.98
CA SER A 96 44.95 -40.47 -40.73
C SER A 96 45.78 -39.19 -40.56
N ASN A 97 46.69 -39.13 -39.58
CA ASN A 97 47.47 -37.94 -39.25
C ASN A 97 48.96 -38.25 -39.19
N THR A 98 49.58 -38.36 -40.36
CA THR A 98 51.03 -38.63 -40.51
C THR A 98 51.92 -37.62 -39.78
N LYS A 99 51.46 -36.39 -39.56
CA LYS A 99 52.13 -35.36 -38.73
C LYS A 99 52.38 -35.78 -37.28
N ASN A 100 51.65 -36.78 -36.78
CA ASN A 100 51.81 -37.30 -35.42
C ASN A 100 52.77 -38.50 -35.38
N ILE A 101 53.39 -38.87 -36.50
CA ILE A 101 54.38 -39.94 -36.61
C ILE A 101 55.78 -39.32 -36.59
N GLN A 102 56.68 -39.88 -35.79
CA GLN A 102 58.07 -39.44 -35.67
C GLN A 102 58.97 -40.06 -36.74
N SER A 103 58.88 -41.38 -36.93
CA SER A 103 59.64 -42.10 -37.95
C SER A 103 58.94 -43.38 -38.37
N ILE A 104 59.27 -43.84 -39.57
CA ILE A 104 58.84 -45.11 -40.13
C ILE A 104 60.12 -45.86 -40.50
N SER A 105 60.30 -47.06 -39.95
CA SER A 105 61.43 -47.93 -40.26
C SER A 105 61.27 -48.56 -41.66
N GLU A 106 62.36 -48.96 -42.31
CA GLU A 106 62.34 -49.71 -43.57
C GLU A 106 61.59 -51.05 -43.45
N SER A 107 61.48 -51.58 -42.23
CA SER A 107 60.67 -52.76 -41.87
C SER A 107 59.17 -52.48 -41.72
N GLY A 108 58.72 -51.24 -41.91
CA GLY A 108 57.33 -50.83 -41.75
C GLY A 108 56.89 -50.51 -40.31
N GLU A 109 57.82 -50.49 -39.35
CA GLU A 109 57.53 -50.12 -37.95
C GLU A 109 57.29 -48.61 -37.81
N VAL A 110 56.14 -48.23 -37.26
CA VAL A 110 55.73 -46.82 -37.12
C VAL A 110 55.95 -46.36 -35.68
N ARG A 111 56.80 -45.35 -35.47
CA ARG A 111 57.01 -44.70 -34.17
C ARG A 111 56.19 -43.41 -34.07
N PRO A 112 55.11 -43.36 -33.29
CA PRO A 112 54.34 -42.14 -33.10
C PRO A 112 55.12 -41.11 -32.27
N LYS A 113 54.84 -39.83 -32.49
CA LYS A 113 55.24 -38.70 -31.63
C LYS A 113 54.10 -38.32 -30.68
N LYS A 114 52.86 -38.32 -31.19
CA LYS A 114 51.64 -37.97 -30.43
C LYS A 114 50.52 -38.97 -30.69
N LEU A 115 49.72 -39.25 -29.68
CA LEU A 115 48.60 -40.19 -29.74
C LEU A 115 47.32 -39.54 -29.24
N LEU A 116 46.19 -39.89 -29.86
CA LEU A 116 44.86 -39.55 -29.36
C LEU A 116 44.52 -40.49 -28.21
N THR A 117 44.43 -39.97 -26.99
CA THR A 117 43.96 -40.70 -25.82
C THR A 117 42.60 -40.17 -25.38
N THR A 118 41.81 -41.02 -24.73
CA THR A 118 40.52 -40.63 -24.15
C THR A 118 40.73 -40.51 -22.65
N GLU A 119 40.62 -39.30 -22.13
CA GLU A 119 40.65 -39.06 -20.68
C GLU A 119 39.23 -38.86 -20.17
N MET A 120 38.89 -39.53 -19.07
CA MET A 120 37.62 -39.33 -18.39
C MET A 120 37.74 -38.08 -17.52
N GLN A 121 37.05 -37.01 -17.89
CA GLN A 121 36.92 -35.82 -17.05
C GLN A 121 35.59 -35.83 -16.31
N GLU A 122 35.62 -35.46 -15.04
CA GLU A 122 34.42 -35.26 -14.24
C GLU A 122 33.97 -33.80 -14.35
N ASP A 123 32.86 -33.55 -15.02
CA ASP A 123 32.21 -32.24 -15.02
C ASP A 123 31.25 -32.10 -13.84
N LEU A 124 31.59 -31.17 -12.95
CA LEU A 124 30.73 -30.78 -11.83
C LEU A 124 29.63 -29.78 -12.27
N ALA A 125 29.79 -29.11 -13.40
CA ALA A 125 28.95 -27.99 -13.84
C ALA A 125 27.62 -28.42 -14.49
N ILE A 126 27.02 -29.51 -14.01
CA ILE A 126 25.68 -29.93 -14.42
C ILE A 126 24.63 -28.86 -14.08
N TYR A 127 23.50 -28.91 -14.77
CA TYR A 127 22.41 -27.95 -14.59
C TYR A 127 21.94 -27.85 -13.13
N GLU A 128 21.80 -29.00 -12.47
CA GLU A 128 21.24 -29.11 -11.12
C GLU A 128 22.19 -28.56 -10.05
N ASN A 129 23.48 -28.83 -10.18
CA ASN A 129 24.51 -28.25 -9.31
C ASN A 129 24.57 -26.72 -9.46
N ARG A 130 24.50 -26.22 -10.70
CA ARG A 130 24.42 -24.77 -10.96
C ARG A 130 23.14 -24.15 -10.40
N PHE A 131 22.03 -24.87 -10.45
CA PHE A 131 20.77 -24.46 -9.80
C PHE A 131 20.93 -24.34 -8.28
N VAL A 132 21.53 -25.33 -7.62
CA VAL A 132 21.79 -25.28 -6.17
C VAL A 132 22.74 -24.13 -5.81
N CYS A 133 23.76 -23.89 -6.62
CA CYS A 133 24.65 -22.74 -6.46
C CYS A 133 23.87 -21.40 -6.53
N ALA A 134 23.01 -21.23 -7.54
CA ALA A 134 22.14 -20.06 -7.64
C ALA A 134 21.18 -19.94 -6.44
N LEU A 135 20.66 -21.06 -5.93
CA LEU A 135 19.81 -21.09 -4.73
C LEU A 135 20.56 -20.59 -3.49
N VAL A 136 21.79 -21.07 -3.26
CA VAL A 136 22.63 -20.65 -2.12
C VAL A 136 22.94 -19.15 -2.18
N GLN A 137 23.31 -18.62 -3.35
CA GLN A 137 23.54 -17.18 -3.53
C GLN A 137 22.29 -16.35 -3.21
N ARG A 138 21.13 -16.81 -3.68
CA ARG A 138 19.85 -16.16 -3.42
C ARG A 138 19.47 -16.23 -1.94
N LEU A 139 19.69 -17.37 -1.29
CA LEU A 139 19.46 -17.57 0.14
C LEU A 139 20.31 -16.62 0.99
N VAL A 140 21.60 -16.48 0.67
CA VAL A 140 22.49 -15.59 1.42
C VAL A 140 21.99 -14.15 1.32
N THR A 141 21.64 -13.70 0.11
CA THR A 141 21.08 -12.36 -0.10
C THR A 141 19.78 -12.17 0.68
N PHE A 142 18.88 -13.16 0.62
CA PHE A 142 17.61 -13.14 1.34
C PHE A 142 17.81 -13.04 2.86
N VAL A 143 18.66 -13.88 3.44
CA VAL A 143 18.91 -13.90 4.89
C VAL A 143 19.65 -12.65 5.37
N GLU A 144 20.61 -12.12 4.60
CA GLU A 144 21.30 -10.87 4.95
C GLU A 144 20.35 -9.67 4.96
N GLN A 145 19.47 -9.55 3.96
CA GLN A 145 18.45 -8.49 3.93
C GLN A 145 17.57 -8.54 5.18
N ARG A 146 17.04 -9.72 5.52
CA ARG A 146 16.16 -9.87 6.70
C ARG A 146 16.90 -9.69 8.01
N TYR A 147 18.14 -10.16 8.11
CA TYR A 147 18.95 -9.93 9.30
C TYR A 147 19.13 -8.43 9.54
N ASN A 148 19.44 -7.65 8.51
CA ASN A 148 19.59 -6.20 8.65
C ASN A 148 18.28 -5.52 9.06
N ASP A 149 17.15 -5.91 8.46
CA ASP A 149 15.83 -5.38 8.78
C ASP A 149 15.41 -5.68 10.23
N ILE A 150 15.64 -6.92 10.68
CA ILE A 150 15.30 -7.37 12.04
C ILE A 150 16.22 -6.71 13.07
N ASN A 151 17.53 -6.70 12.80
CA ASN A 151 18.52 -6.16 13.73
C ASN A 151 18.31 -4.64 13.96
N GLY A 152 17.90 -3.89 12.93
CA GLY A 152 17.55 -2.48 13.06
C GLY A 152 16.30 -2.23 13.93
N LYS A 153 15.35 -3.17 13.96
CA LYS A 153 14.08 -3.06 14.70
C LYS A 153 14.08 -3.72 16.07
N MET A 154 15.15 -4.45 16.40
CA MET A 154 15.31 -5.12 17.68
C MET A 154 15.49 -4.16 18.86
N HIS A 155 15.92 -2.93 18.56
CA HIS A 155 16.17 -1.86 19.53
C HIS A 155 14.97 -0.92 19.66
N MET A 156 13.75 -1.43 19.55
CA MET A 156 12.56 -0.60 19.78
C MET A 156 12.41 -0.26 21.25
N TYR A 157 11.99 0.97 21.49
CA TYR A 157 11.80 1.56 22.81
C TYR A 157 10.34 1.99 22.91
N ASP A 158 9.75 1.88 24.09
CA ASP A 158 8.54 2.61 24.40
C ASP A 158 8.92 4.10 24.49
N ILE A 159 8.24 4.93 23.71
CA ILE A 159 8.52 6.35 23.61
C ILE A 159 7.43 7.10 24.38
N THR A 160 7.81 7.74 25.48
CA THR A 160 6.94 8.66 26.20
C THR A 160 7.28 10.08 25.77
N ASN A 161 6.32 10.80 25.20
CA ASN A 161 6.49 12.20 24.84
C ASN A 161 5.60 13.08 25.72
N VAL A 162 6.19 14.15 26.24
CA VAL A 162 5.49 15.25 26.89
C VAL A 162 5.85 16.53 26.13
N ASN A 163 4.84 17.25 25.67
CA ASN A 163 5.00 18.52 24.98
C ASN A 163 4.04 19.55 25.57
N LEU A 164 4.57 20.67 26.05
CA LEU A 164 3.80 21.86 26.40
C LEU A 164 4.24 22.96 25.44
N ARG A 165 3.31 23.53 24.70
CA ARG A 165 3.52 24.75 23.92
C ARG A 165 2.60 25.84 24.45
N SER A 166 3.15 27.00 24.76
CA SER A 166 2.39 28.14 25.25
C SER A 166 2.76 29.40 24.49
N ASN A 167 1.74 30.07 23.98
CA ASN A 167 1.84 31.38 23.36
C ASN A 167 1.03 32.38 24.18
N PHE A 168 1.68 33.40 24.70
CA PHE A 168 1.05 34.44 25.51
C PHE A 168 1.74 35.79 25.31
N HIS A 169 1.05 36.84 25.74
CA HIS A 169 1.56 38.21 25.66
C HIS A 169 2.02 38.65 27.05
N TYR A 170 3.15 39.34 27.10
CA TYR A 170 3.64 40.01 28.30
C TYR A 170 3.96 41.47 27.95
N GLY A 171 3.07 42.39 28.33
CA GLY A 171 3.12 43.77 27.87
C GLY A 171 2.95 43.84 26.35
N GLU A 172 3.89 44.47 25.65
CA GLU A 172 3.94 44.55 24.18
C GLU A 172 4.68 43.37 23.51
N SER A 173 5.26 42.46 24.31
CA SER A 173 6.04 41.34 23.81
C SER A 173 5.17 40.09 23.63
N GLU A 174 5.26 39.47 22.45
CA GLU A 174 4.73 38.12 22.22
C GLU A 174 5.80 37.10 22.65
N VAL A 175 5.41 36.15 23.50
CA VAL A 175 6.31 35.12 24.02
C VAL A 175 5.76 33.75 23.65
N GLU A 176 6.58 32.98 22.93
CA GLU A 176 6.37 31.56 22.65
C GLU A 176 7.36 30.77 23.50
N CYS A 177 6.84 29.88 24.35
CA CYS A 177 7.66 28.94 25.10
C CYS A 177 7.18 27.50 24.89
N GLY A 178 8.14 26.59 24.75
CA GLY A 178 7.89 25.17 24.53
C GLY A 178 8.74 24.32 25.46
N LEU A 179 8.13 23.31 26.08
CA LEU A 179 8.82 22.27 26.82
C LEU A 179 8.57 20.94 26.12
N PHE A 180 9.64 20.29 25.67
CA PHE A 180 9.57 18.99 25.01
C PHE A 180 10.45 17.98 25.75
N VAL A 181 9.85 16.90 26.22
CA VAL A 181 10.54 15.78 26.85
C VAL A 181 10.20 14.52 26.07
N LYS A 182 11.24 13.81 25.65
CA LYS A 182 11.13 12.51 24.99
C LYS A 182 11.95 11.49 25.76
N MET A 183 11.25 10.55 26.39
CA MET A 183 11.85 9.45 27.12
C MET A 183 11.76 8.17 26.28
N LYS A 184 12.84 7.38 26.25
CA LYS A 184 12.91 6.09 25.56
C LYS A 184 13.18 5.01 26.60
N GLU A 185 12.22 4.14 26.81
CA GLU A 185 12.32 3.04 27.77
C GLU A 185 12.36 1.69 27.03
N PRO A 186 13.01 0.67 27.59
CA PRO A 186 12.89 -0.68 27.02
C PRO A 186 11.43 -1.11 27.00
N PRO A 187 11.00 -1.87 25.98
CA PRO A 187 9.60 -2.20 25.78
C PRO A 187 9.05 -3.00 26.96
N HIS A 188 7.81 -2.70 27.34
CA HIS A 188 7.16 -3.30 28.50
C HIS A 188 7.01 -4.83 28.41
N ASP A 189 6.82 -5.35 27.19
CA ASP A 189 6.65 -6.80 26.94
C ASP A 189 7.99 -7.55 26.86
N LYS A 190 8.48 -7.96 28.03
CA LYS A 190 9.72 -8.74 28.18
C LYS A 190 9.65 -10.12 27.50
N VAL A 191 8.47 -10.75 27.45
CA VAL A 191 8.29 -12.10 26.88
C VAL A 191 8.48 -12.06 25.37
N LEU A 192 7.85 -11.09 24.71
CA LEU A 192 8.00 -10.87 23.27
C LEU A 192 9.44 -10.49 22.90
N LEU A 193 10.11 -9.68 23.74
CA LEU A 193 11.51 -9.33 23.56
C LEU A 193 12.43 -10.57 23.64
N GLU A 194 12.22 -11.46 24.61
CA GLU A 194 12.98 -12.71 24.74
C GLU A 194 12.75 -13.66 23.56
N ARG A 195 11.49 -13.81 23.11
CA ARG A 195 11.17 -14.58 21.91
C ARG A 195 11.91 -14.04 20.69
N ASN A 196 11.88 -12.73 20.47
CA ASN A 196 12.57 -12.09 19.35
C ASN A 196 14.09 -12.26 19.43
N ARG A 197 14.67 -12.19 20.64
CA ARG A 197 16.08 -12.53 20.90
C ARG A 197 16.42 -13.95 20.47
N GLY A 198 15.60 -14.93 20.87
CA GLY A 198 15.78 -16.32 20.44
C GLY A 198 15.72 -16.47 18.93
N LEU A 199 14.78 -15.81 18.26
CA LEU A 199 14.67 -15.85 16.79
C LEU A 199 15.86 -15.19 16.10
N LEU A 200 16.35 -14.04 16.60
CA LEU A 200 17.54 -13.40 16.04
C LEU A 200 18.78 -14.30 16.12
N GLU A 201 18.96 -15.00 17.24
CA GLU A 201 20.07 -15.95 17.37
C GLU A 201 19.98 -17.11 16.37
N LYS A 202 18.76 -17.61 16.09
CA LYS A 202 18.54 -18.58 15.01
C LYS A 202 18.89 -18.01 13.64
N VAL A 203 18.50 -16.76 13.35
CA VAL A 203 18.88 -16.08 12.10
C VAL A 203 20.40 -15.92 12.00
N LYS A 204 21.10 -15.56 13.08
CA LYS A 204 22.57 -15.50 13.11
C LYS A 204 23.20 -16.87 12.86
N ALA A 205 22.63 -17.94 13.41
CA ALA A 205 23.09 -19.31 13.16
C ALA A 205 22.90 -19.69 11.68
N LEU A 206 21.74 -19.43 11.09
CA LEU A 206 21.46 -19.64 9.66
C LEU A 206 22.43 -18.86 8.77
N ARG A 207 22.65 -17.58 9.07
CA ARG A 207 23.59 -16.72 8.36
C ARG A 207 25.01 -17.30 8.39
N ARG A 208 25.48 -17.78 9.55
CA ARG A 208 26.79 -18.45 9.67
C ARG A 208 26.87 -19.71 8.81
N ARG A 209 25.85 -20.57 8.85
CA ARG A 209 25.81 -21.80 8.02
C ARG A 209 25.84 -21.48 6.52
N LEU A 210 25.08 -20.48 6.09
CA LEU A 210 25.06 -20.06 4.68
C LEU A 210 26.40 -19.46 4.22
N LYS A 211 27.11 -18.71 5.08
CA LYS A 211 28.46 -18.23 4.77
C LYS A 211 29.47 -19.37 4.64
N ILE A 212 29.39 -20.37 5.53
CA ILE A 212 30.22 -21.58 5.42
C ILE A 212 29.93 -22.30 4.09
N LEU A 213 28.66 -22.47 3.74
CA LEU A 213 28.23 -23.06 2.47
C LEU A 213 28.80 -22.31 1.26
N GLN A 214 28.78 -20.97 1.25
CA GLN A 214 29.41 -20.19 0.17
C GLN A 214 30.91 -20.44 0.02
N SER A 215 31.62 -20.72 1.12
CA SER A 215 33.07 -20.97 1.09
C SER A 215 33.47 -22.40 0.72
N THR A 216 32.50 -23.31 0.55
CA THR A 216 32.76 -24.71 0.18
C THR A 216 33.39 -24.84 -1.21
N ASP A 217 34.15 -25.93 -1.43
CA ASP A 217 34.78 -26.22 -2.72
C ASP A 217 33.74 -26.38 -3.84
N PHE A 218 32.56 -26.94 -3.53
CA PHE A 218 31.42 -27.03 -4.44
C PHE A 218 31.04 -25.67 -5.04
N MET A 219 30.89 -24.65 -4.18
CA MET A 219 30.54 -23.29 -4.62
C MET A 219 31.70 -22.63 -5.36
N ARG A 220 32.94 -22.85 -4.93
CA ARG A 220 34.14 -22.31 -5.60
C ARG A 220 34.33 -22.84 -7.01
N GLN A 221 34.14 -24.15 -7.23
CA GLN A 221 34.30 -24.78 -8.55
C GLN A 221 33.20 -24.39 -9.55
N LEU A 222 32.00 -24.08 -9.05
CA LEU A 222 30.88 -23.61 -9.87
C LEU A 222 30.89 -22.09 -10.07
N ASN A 223 31.76 -21.37 -9.37
CA ASN A 223 31.89 -19.93 -9.50
C ASN A 223 32.40 -19.55 -10.90
N GLY A 224 31.72 -18.64 -11.57
CA GLY A 224 32.03 -18.25 -12.97
C GLY A 224 31.36 -19.12 -14.05
N LYS A 225 30.66 -20.20 -13.70
CA LYS A 225 29.81 -20.93 -14.65
C LYS A 225 28.50 -20.17 -14.89
N LYS A 226 27.87 -20.38 -16.06
CA LYS A 226 26.62 -19.68 -16.43
C LYS A 226 25.53 -19.91 -15.36
N PRO A 227 25.00 -18.84 -14.75
CA PRO A 227 23.97 -18.97 -13.71
C PRO A 227 22.65 -19.50 -14.29
N VAL A 228 21.91 -20.23 -13.46
CA VAL A 228 20.57 -20.71 -13.81
C VAL A 228 19.55 -19.62 -13.47
N HIS A 229 18.78 -19.19 -14.46
CA HIS A 229 17.72 -18.20 -14.29
C HIS A 229 16.34 -18.87 -14.20
N PRO A 230 15.38 -18.26 -13.48
CA PRO A 230 13.98 -18.66 -13.58
C PRO A 230 13.45 -18.61 -15.02
N PRO A 231 12.51 -19.49 -15.40
CA PRO A 231 11.95 -20.59 -14.62
C PRO A 231 12.92 -21.79 -14.53
N ILE A 232 13.02 -22.41 -13.34
CA ILE A 232 13.84 -23.60 -13.13
C ILE A 232 13.18 -24.82 -13.77
N MET A 233 13.89 -25.48 -14.67
CA MET A 233 13.42 -26.68 -15.37
C MET A 233 13.44 -27.88 -14.42
N LYS A 234 12.31 -28.59 -14.31
CA LYS A 234 12.20 -29.81 -13.51
C LYS A 234 12.79 -31.00 -14.29
N THR A 235 14.09 -31.18 -14.21
CA THR A 235 14.78 -32.36 -14.77
C THR A 235 14.46 -33.62 -13.96
N ASN A 236 14.79 -34.81 -14.50
CA ASN A 236 14.58 -36.07 -13.79
C ASN A 236 15.36 -36.12 -12.47
N LEU A 237 16.56 -35.52 -12.42
CA LEU A 237 17.35 -35.47 -11.20
C LEU A 237 16.67 -34.63 -10.12
N ILE A 238 16.08 -33.48 -10.47
CA ILE A 238 15.30 -32.64 -9.54
C ILE A 238 14.01 -33.34 -9.08
N LYS A 239 13.39 -34.17 -9.94
CA LYS A 239 12.15 -34.89 -9.61
C LYS A 239 12.37 -36.10 -8.71
N MET A 240 13.42 -36.88 -8.98
CA MET A 240 13.64 -38.20 -8.36
C MET A 240 14.49 -38.13 -7.09
N ASN A 241 15.40 -37.16 -6.99
CA ASN A 241 16.25 -37.00 -5.82
C ASN A 241 15.59 -36.07 -4.79
N VAL A 242 15.42 -36.57 -3.57
CA VAL A 242 14.76 -35.87 -2.45
C VAL A 242 15.46 -34.53 -2.13
N ASP A 243 16.79 -34.49 -2.15
CA ASP A 243 17.54 -33.29 -1.80
C ASP A 243 17.36 -32.17 -2.83
N TYR A 244 17.43 -32.51 -4.12
CA TYR A 244 17.17 -31.54 -5.19
C TYR A 244 15.70 -31.11 -5.23
N GLN A 245 14.78 -31.99 -4.88
CA GLN A 245 13.37 -31.67 -4.76
C GLN A 245 13.12 -30.68 -3.62
N ASN A 246 13.77 -30.86 -2.46
CA ASN A 246 13.70 -29.93 -1.33
C ASN A 246 14.30 -28.57 -1.69
N CYS A 247 15.43 -28.55 -2.39
CA CYS A 247 16.02 -27.31 -2.92
C CYS A 247 15.06 -26.58 -3.87
N TYR A 248 14.35 -27.32 -4.74
CA TYR A 248 13.35 -26.75 -5.64
C TYR A 248 12.13 -26.18 -4.89
N LYS A 249 11.63 -26.89 -3.88
CA LYS A 249 10.54 -26.38 -3.01
C LYS A 249 10.97 -25.10 -2.29
N LEU A 250 12.20 -25.06 -1.77
CA LEU A 250 12.76 -23.88 -1.10
C LEU A 250 12.90 -22.70 -2.07
N TRP A 251 13.34 -22.96 -3.31
CA TRP A 251 13.40 -21.94 -4.35
C TRP A 251 12.04 -21.31 -4.62
N LEU A 252 10.99 -22.12 -4.73
CA LEU A 252 9.62 -21.63 -4.90
C LEU A 252 9.15 -20.84 -3.68
N TYR A 253 9.40 -21.36 -2.47
CA TYR A 253 9.05 -20.69 -1.22
C TYR A 253 9.63 -19.28 -1.16
N ILE A 254 10.94 -19.13 -1.34
CA ILE A 254 11.62 -17.82 -1.33
C ILE A 254 11.12 -16.92 -2.46
N SER A 255 10.78 -17.49 -3.62
CA SER A 255 10.24 -16.72 -4.74
C SER A 255 8.83 -16.20 -4.48
N SER A 256 8.01 -16.96 -3.74
CA SER A 256 6.67 -16.54 -3.32
C SER A 256 6.65 -15.66 -2.08
N TYR A 257 7.74 -15.63 -1.31
CA TYR A 257 7.80 -14.95 -0.03
C TYR A 257 7.97 -13.43 -0.21
N THR A 258 6.84 -12.72 -0.34
CA THR A 258 6.78 -11.25 -0.46
C THR A 258 6.69 -10.53 0.89
N PHE A 259 6.46 -11.26 1.98
CA PHE A 259 6.26 -10.69 3.31
C PHE A 259 7.58 -10.20 3.92
N VAL A 260 7.61 -9.08 4.65
CA VAL A 260 8.83 -8.47 5.23
C VAL A 260 9.40 -9.27 6.43
N GLY A 261 8.65 -10.27 6.92
CA GLY A 261 9.15 -11.23 7.93
C GLY A 261 9.00 -10.74 9.37
N TYR A 262 8.32 -9.62 9.55
CA TYR A 262 7.89 -9.13 10.86
C TYR A 262 6.62 -8.27 10.69
N SER A 263 5.79 -8.23 11.72
CA SER A 263 4.72 -7.24 11.88
C SER A 263 5.10 -6.23 12.96
N VAL A 264 4.73 -4.96 12.77
CA VAL A 264 4.89 -3.92 13.78
C VAL A 264 3.50 -3.46 14.18
N GLU A 265 3.15 -3.66 15.44
CA GLU A 265 1.95 -3.10 16.04
C GLU A 265 2.35 -1.85 16.82
N VAL A 266 1.84 -0.71 16.38
CA VAL A 266 2.04 0.57 17.08
C VAL A 266 0.82 0.81 17.96
N LYS A 267 1.03 0.84 19.27
CA LYS A 267 0.03 1.20 20.28
C LYS A 267 0.32 2.62 20.75
N ASP A 268 -0.55 3.56 20.39
CA ASP A 268 -0.48 4.93 20.86
C ASP A 268 -1.52 5.14 21.98
N LYS A 269 -1.05 5.58 23.14
CA LYS A 269 -1.86 5.86 24.32
C LYS A 269 -1.66 7.31 24.74
N ASN A 270 -2.67 8.14 24.50
CA ASN A 270 -2.73 9.48 25.08
C ASN A 270 -3.04 9.38 26.57
N LEU A 271 -2.21 10.03 27.39
CA LEU A 271 -2.40 10.08 28.84
C LEU A 271 -3.07 11.41 29.22
N PRO A 272 -4.05 11.39 30.14
CA PRO A 272 -4.67 12.62 30.60
C PRO A 272 -3.66 13.49 31.34
N VAL A 273 -3.82 14.80 31.18
CA VAL A 273 -3.04 15.81 31.90
C VAL A 273 -3.98 16.49 32.88
N ASP A 274 -3.80 16.20 34.16
CA ASP A 274 -4.60 16.80 35.24
C ASP A 274 -4.12 18.23 35.55
N GLY A 275 -4.93 18.98 36.29
CA GLY A 275 -4.64 20.38 36.65
C GLY A 275 -3.31 20.55 37.38
N ASP A 276 -3.02 19.69 38.36
CA ASP A 276 -1.76 19.72 39.11
C ASP A 276 -0.55 19.45 38.20
N TYR A 277 -0.67 18.49 37.28
CA TYR A 277 0.40 18.17 36.33
C TYR A 277 0.62 19.30 35.31
N PHE A 278 -0.45 19.95 34.87
CA PHE A 278 -0.35 21.15 34.04
C PHE A 278 0.35 22.29 34.79
N ASP A 279 -0.02 22.53 36.05
CA ASP A 279 0.60 23.56 36.88
C ASP A 279 2.11 23.28 37.04
N ASP A 280 2.52 22.02 37.28
CA ASP A 280 3.94 21.63 37.31
C ASP A 280 4.68 21.94 36.00
N LEU A 281 4.09 21.63 34.85
CA LEU A 281 4.69 21.91 33.54
C LEU A 281 4.80 23.42 33.28
N THR A 282 3.80 24.20 33.70
CA THR A 282 3.83 25.67 33.56
C THR A 282 4.85 26.31 34.50
N VAL A 283 5.06 25.75 35.69
CA VAL A 283 6.16 26.16 36.59
C VAL A 283 7.51 25.93 35.91
N LEU A 284 7.73 24.75 35.33
CA LEU A 284 8.98 24.45 34.61
C LEU A 284 9.21 25.39 33.42
N ALA A 285 8.17 25.67 32.64
CA ALA A 285 8.23 26.64 31.56
C ALA A 285 8.50 28.07 32.08
N GLY A 286 7.85 28.48 33.17
CA GLY A 286 8.08 29.76 33.85
C GLY A 286 9.52 29.93 34.32
N LEU A 287 10.10 28.90 34.94
CA LEU A 287 11.50 28.88 35.36
C LEU A 287 12.46 29.02 34.18
N SER A 288 12.17 28.38 33.04
CA SER A 288 12.99 28.50 31.84
C SER A 288 13.05 29.93 31.31
N VAL A 289 11.91 30.63 31.33
CA VAL A 289 11.82 32.01 30.85
C VAL A 289 12.38 32.99 31.87
N GLN A 290 12.18 32.75 33.16
CA GLN A 290 12.86 33.50 34.21
C GLN A 290 14.38 33.40 34.06
N SER A 291 14.92 32.20 33.79
CA SER A 291 16.35 32.02 33.53
C SER A 291 16.82 32.84 32.30
N LEU A 292 16.02 32.89 31.24
CA LEU A 292 16.32 33.72 30.07
C LEU A 292 16.39 35.22 30.42
N PHE A 293 15.40 35.76 31.15
CA PHE A 293 15.40 37.16 31.55
C PHE A 293 16.52 37.48 32.53
N THR A 294 16.74 36.64 33.54
CA THR A 294 17.82 36.82 34.52
C THR A 294 19.18 36.78 33.85
N ASN A 295 19.42 35.86 32.92
CA ASN A 295 20.69 35.81 32.18
C ASN A 295 20.86 37.04 31.27
N LYS A 296 19.80 37.50 30.60
CA LYS A 296 19.85 38.74 29.82
C LYS A 296 20.16 39.97 30.69
N LEU A 297 19.61 40.05 31.90
CA LEU A 297 19.85 41.14 32.84
C LEU A 297 21.27 41.08 33.43
N LEU A 298 21.70 39.91 33.90
CA LEU A 298 23.01 39.73 34.54
C LEU A 298 24.18 39.86 33.57
N LYS A 299 23.99 39.51 32.30
CA LYS A 299 25.02 39.52 31.25
C LYS A 299 24.75 40.54 30.15
N ALA A 300 23.97 41.58 30.45
CA ALA A 300 23.60 42.61 29.48
C ALA A 300 24.82 43.22 28.79
N GLU A 301 25.83 43.62 29.58
CA GLU A 301 27.07 44.22 29.09
C GLU A 301 27.91 43.24 28.24
N GLU A 302 27.95 41.96 28.62
CA GLU A 302 28.64 40.93 27.83
C GLU A 302 27.93 40.69 26.49
N TYR A 303 26.60 40.68 26.47
CA TYR A 303 25.80 40.45 25.27
C TYR A 303 25.77 41.65 24.33
N GLU A 304 25.82 42.88 24.84
CA GLU A 304 25.93 44.10 24.01
C GLU A 304 27.24 44.16 23.23
N ASN A 305 28.33 43.64 23.81
CA ASN A 305 29.64 43.60 23.17
C ASN A 305 29.80 42.47 22.13
N ILE A 306 28.79 41.60 21.96
CA ILE A 306 28.81 40.58 20.92
C ILE A 306 28.33 41.20 19.60
N PRO A 307 29.18 41.30 18.56
CA PRO A 307 28.76 41.88 17.30
C PRO A 307 27.67 41.02 16.65
N PHE A 308 26.62 41.66 16.14
CA PHE A 308 25.63 40.98 15.32
C PHE A 308 26.31 40.34 14.10
N GLY A 309 25.90 39.12 13.76
CA GLY A 309 26.35 38.47 12.53
C GLY A 309 25.98 39.28 11.28
N GLU A 310 26.70 39.07 10.18
CA GLU A 310 26.51 39.86 8.95
C GLU A 310 25.03 39.93 8.54
N PRO A 311 24.46 41.13 8.37
CA PRO A 311 23.05 41.28 8.03
C PRO A 311 22.81 40.68 6.64
N LYS A 312 22.09 39.56 6.60
CA LYS A 312 21.59 38.96 5.36
C LYS A 312 20.54 39.88 4.74
N ARG A 313 20.98 40.88 3.97
CA ARG A 313 20.11 41.73 3.16
C ARG A 313 19.41 40.85 2.12
N LYS A 314 18.10 40.63 2.29
CA LYS A 314 17.25 40.06 1.25
C LYS A 314 17.10 41.11 0.15
N ASN A 315 18.00 41.11 -0.83
CA ASN A 315 17.86 41.99 -1.99
C ASN A 315 16.59 41.64 -2.77
N TYR A 316 15.78 42.65 -3.11
CA TYR A 316 14.68 42.46 -4.04
C TYR A 316 15.25 42.20 -5.44
N LYS A 317 14.77 41.17 -6.12
CA LYS A 317 15.09 40.94 -7.54
C LYS A 317 14.24 41.89 -8.38
N VAL A 318 14.86 42.90 -9.00
CA VAL A 318 14.19 43.69 -10.04
C VAL A 318 14.09 42.83 -11.29
N VAL A 319 12.88 42.37 -11.61
CA VAL A 319 12.60 41.65 -12.84
C VAL A 319 12.33 42.66 -13.95
N THR A 320 13.38 43.12 -14.64
CA THR A 320 13.25 44.10 -15.74
C THR A 320 12.76 43.49 -17.06
N LYS A 321 12.85 42.17 -17.24
CA LYS A 321 12.18 41.41 -18.32
C LYS A 321 11.81 40.01 -17.83
N TYR A 322 10.51 39.75 -17.67
CA TYR A 322 10.00 38.42 -17.36
C TYR A 322 9.90 37.59 -18.66
N LYS A 323 10.90 36.74 -18.92
CA LYS A 323 10.70 35.53 -19.72
C LYS A 323 10.51 34.39 -18.74
N PHE A 324 9.31 33.79 -18.71
CA PHE A 324 9.08 32.55 -17.97
C PHE A 324 9.91 31.43 -18.60
N MET A 325 11.15 31.29 -18.13
CA MET A 325 11.95 30.10 -18.30
C MET A 325 11.75 29.29 -17.02
N PRO A 326 11.06 28.14 -17.08
CA PRO A 326 11.04 27.24 -15.92
C PRO A 326 12.49 26.90 -15.55
N SER A 327 12.83 27.10 -14.28
CA SER A 327 14.18 26.94 -13.74
C SER A 327 14.60 25.47 -13.80
N PHE A 328 15.18 25.08 -14.93
CA PHE A 328 15.75 23.73 -15.13
C PHE A 328 17.28 23.75 -15.19
N ALA A 329 17.90 24.93 -15.28
CA ALA A 329 19.34 25.05 -15.56
C ALA A 329 20.22 25.29 -14.32
N GLU A 330 19.70 25.95 -13.27
CA GLU A 330 20.50 26.27 -12.07
C GLU A 330 20.64 25.06 -11.14
N ASP A 331 19.60 24.22 -10.99
CA ASP A 331 19.62 23.03 -10.13
C ASP A 331 20.36 21.82 -10.75
N LYS A 332 20.68 21.88 -12.05
CA LYS A 332 21.42 20.83 -12.78
C LYS A 332 22.87 20.70 -12.33
N LYS A 333 23.48 21.77 -11.77
CA LYS A 333 24.88 21.75 -11.32
C LYS A 333 25.08 21.08 -9.96
N THR A 334 24.03 20.98 -9.15
CA THR A 334 24.08 20.44 -7.79
C THR A 334 23.82 18.93 -7.76
N ALA A 335 23.20 18.39 -8.82
CA ALA A 335 22.80 17.01 -8.96
C ALA A 335 23.81 16.27 -9.86
N GLY A 336 24.64 15.39 -9.27
CA GLY A 336 25.63 14.60 -10.02
C GLY A 336 25.00 13.72 -11.11
N GLU A 337 25.81 13.29 -12.07
CA GLU A 337 25.39 12.57 -13.30
C GLU A 337 24.48 11.34 -13.07
N ASP A 338 24.58 10.67 -11.92
CA ASP A 338 23.74 9.51 -11.54
C ASP A 338 22.34 9.87 -10.99
N THR A 339 22.08 11.14 -10.68
CA THR A 339 20.82 11.59 -10.05
C THR A 339 19.78 12.13 -11.03
N VAL A 340 20.12 12.21 -12.32
CA VAL A 340 19.24 12.71 -13.39
C VAL A 340 17.92 11.93 -13.44
N ASN A 341 17.96 10.62 -13.21
CA ASN A 341 16.78 9.75 -13.21
C ASN A 341 15.88 9.95 -11.98
N GLU A 342 16.46 10.27 -10.82
CA GLU A 342 15.72 10.50 -9.58
C GLU A 342 15.03 11.89 -9.57
N PHE A 343 15.69 12.88 -10.16
CA PHE A 343 15.14 14.23 -10.30
C PHE A 343 13.84 14.26 -11.11
N TYR A 344 13.84 13.66 -12.32
CA TYR A 344 12.65 13.60 -13.16
C TYR A 344 11.52 12.79 -12.49
N PHE A 345 11.86 11.75 -11.72
CA PHE A 345 10.89 10.96 -10.95
C PHE A 345 10.23 11.78 -9.83
N ARG A 346 11.01 12.54 -9.04
CA ARG A 346 10.47 13.44 -8.00
C ARG A 346 9.59 14.54 -8.59
N GLN A 347 9.95 15.04 -9.76
CA GLN A 347 9.15 16.04 -10.47
C GLN A 347 7.83 15.47 -10.99
N MET A 348 7.82 14.25 -11.57
CA MET A 348 6.59 13.54 -11.94
C MET A 348 5.67 13.34 -10.72
N LYS A 349 6.24 12.97 -9.57
CA LYS A 349 5.49 12.80 -8.31
C LYS A 349 4.88 14.11 -7.81
N ASN A 350 5.62 15.22 -7.88
CA ASN A 350 5.11 16.52 -7.46
C ASN A 350 3.99 17.04 -8.38
N GLU A 351 4.09 16.80 -9.68
CA GLU A 351 3.04 17.18 -10.63
C GLU A 351 1.78 16.31 -10.49
N LEU A 352 1.95 15.02 -10.13
CA LEU A 352 0.85 14.15 -9.71
C LEU A 352 0.12 14.71 -8.49
N VAL A 353 0.85 15.13 -7.46
CA VAL A 353 0.28 15.70 -6.22
C VAL A 353 -0.46 17.02 -6.49
N LYS A 354 0.04 17.85 -7.41
CA LYS A 354 -0.65 19.08 -7.83
C LYS A 354 -1.90 18.82 -8.65
N ALA A 355 -1.89 17.81 -9.51
CA ALA A 355 -3.06 17.43 -10.31
C ALA A 355 -4.18 16.79 -9.47
N THR A 356 -3.82 16.13 -8.36
CA THR A 356 -4.77 15.51 -7.42
C THR A 356 -5.15 16.40 -6.23
N GLY A 357 -4.54 17.59 -6.10
CA GLY A 357 -4.75 18.50 -5.00
C GLY A 357 -6.10 19.22 -5.02
N LEU A 358 -6.97 18.85 -4.09
CA LEU A 358 -8.06 19.62 -3.46
C LEU A 358 -8.87 20.56 -4.38
N GLY A 359 -9.95 20.01 -4.93
CA GLY A 359 -11.08 20.77 -5.46
C GLY A 359 -12.32 19.88 -5.47
N THR A 360 -13.40 20.38 -4.89
CA THR A 360 -14.71 19.75 -4.72
C THR A 360 -15.26 19.10 -5.98
N LEU A 361 -16.22 18.20 -5.78
CA LEU A 361 -16.95 17.34 -6.72
C LEU A 361 -17.71 18.06 -7.87
N ALA A 362 -17.23 19.21 -8.34
CA ALA A 362 -17.83 20.00 -9.39
C ALA A 362 -17.01 19.90 -10.69
N GLU A 363 -17.68 19.37 -11.72
CA GLU A 363 -17.37 19.49 -13.15
C GLU A 363 -16.32 18.52 -13.73
N GLU A 364 -16.82 17.50 -14.45
CA GLU A 364 -16.05 16.69 -15.42
C GLU A 364 -15.16 17.54 -16.35
N LYS A 365 -15.52 18.81 -16.62
CA LYS A 365 -14.70 19.75 -17.40
C LYS A 365 -13.41 20.12 -16.69
N GLN A 366 -13.42 20.38 -15.38
CA GLN A 366 -12.22 20.66 -14.60
C GLN A 366 -11.33 19.43 -14.50
N LEU A 367 -11.92 18.24 -14.35
CA LEU A 367 -11.19 16.98 -14.36
C LEU A 367 -10.47 16.75 -15.71
N LYS A 368 -11.18 16.93 -16.84
CA LYS A 368 -10.59 16.82 -18.19
C LYS A 368 -9.48 17.86 -18.43
N MET A 369 -9.69 19.11 -17.99
CA MET A 369 -8.67 20.17 -18.10
C MET A 369 -7.43 19.89 -17.23
N ASN A 370 -7.62 19.33 -16.04
CA ASN A 370 -6.52 18.93 -15.15
C ASN A 370 -5.76 17.73 -15.72
N PHE A 371 -6.45 16.73 -16.25
CA PHE A 371 -5.82 15.59 -16.96
C PHE A 371 -5.06 16.02 -18.21
N GLN A 372 -5.62 16.92 -19.02
CA GLN A 372 -4.93 17.40 -20.23
C GLN A 372 -3.68 18.21 -19.91
N ARG A 373 -3.74 19.07 -18.88
CA ARG A 373 -2.56 19.81 -18.37
C ARG A 373 -1.50 18.86 -17.80
N PHE A 374 -1.94 17.84 -17.06
CA PHE A 374 -1.10 16.78 -16.52
C PHE A 374 -0.36 16.00 -17.61
N PHE A 375 -1.07 15.50 -18.62
CA PHE A 375 -0.44 14.76 -19.73
C PHE A 375 0.53 15.64 -20.53
N LYS A 376 0.19 16.91 -20.78
CA LYS A 376 1.12 17.85 -21.44
C LYS A 376 2.37 18.13 -20.62
N ALA A 377 2.26 18.17 -19.28
CA ALA A 377 3.41 18.36 -18.40
C ALA A 377 4.31 17.11 -18.41
N ILE A 378 3.73 15.92 -18.32
CA ILE A 378 4.45 14.64 -18.41
C ILE A 378 5.11 14.48 -19.78
N GLU A 379 4.41 14.79 -20.87
CA GLU A 379 4.95 14.67 -22.22
C GLU A 379 6.16 15.59 -22.42
N LYS A 380 6.12 16.81 -21.86
CA LYS A 380 7.28 17.73 -21.86
C LYS A 380 8.46 17.16 -21.08
N ILE A 381 8.23 16.61 -19.89
CA ILE A 381 9.28 16.01 -19.05
C ILE A 381 9.88 14.78 -19.75
N ASN A 382 9.02 13.93 -20.33
CA ASN A 382 9.45 12.72 -21.01
C ASN A 382 10.23 13.04 -22.30
N ASN A 383 9.79 14.03 -23.09
CA ASN A 383 10.55 14.50 -24.24
C ASN A 383 11.93 15.05 -23.81
N ALA A 384 11.99 15.89 -22.78
CA ALA A 384 13.26 16.42 -22.28
C ALA A 384 14.22 15.32 -21.78
N MET A 385 13.69 14.32 -21.08
CA MET A 385 14.45 13.14 -20.64
C MET A 385 14.99 12.35 -21.83
N LEU A 386 14.15 12.10 -22.85
CA LEU A 386 14.57 11.38 -24.06
C LEU A 386 15.63 12.16 -24.84
N ASP A 387 15.50 13.48 -24.96
CA ASP A 387 16.47 14.34 -25.63
C ASP A 387 17.84 14.28 -24.95
N GLU A 388 17.86 14.24 -23.61
CA GLU A 388 19.09 14.13 -22.80
C GLU A 388 19.74 12.75 -22.91
N VAL A 389 18.94 11.67 -22.89
CA VAL A 389 19.43 10.29 -23.10
C VAL A 389 19.97 10.11 -24.53
N ILE A 390 19.32 10.71 -25.53
CA ILE A 390 19.82 10.70 -26.91
C ILE A 390 21.13 11.48 -26.99
N ALA A 391 21.23 12.64 -26.33
CA ALA A 391 22.43 13.48 -26.33
C ALA A 391 23.62 12.84 -25.62
N SER A 392 23.41 12.11 -24.51
CA SER A 392 24.47 11.44 -23.75
C SER A 392 25.02 10.21 -24.48
N GLN A 393 24.23 9.59 -25.36
CA GLN A 393 24.65 8.46 -26.18
C GLN A 393 25.39 8.86 -27.46
N ILE A 394 25.50 10.16 -27.76
CA ILE A 394 26.36 10.65 -28.85
C ILE A 394 27.81 10.53 -28.35
N PRO A 395 28.69 9.74 -29.02
CA PRO A 395 30.04 9.50 -28.55
C PRO A 395 30.81 10.82 -28.35
N ALA A 396 31.53 10.89 -27.22
CA ALA A 396 32.15 12.12 -26.75
C ALA A 396 33.07 12.79 -27.79
N LYS A 397 32.94 14.12 -27.87
CA LYS A 397 33.67 15.11 -28.68
C LYS A 397 35.20 15.17 -28.50
N LYS A 398 35.88 14.07 -28.13
CA LYS A 398 37.32 14.07 -27.78
C LYS A 398 38.27 14.35 -28.96
N ASP A 399 37.82 14.25 -30.22
CA ASP A 399 38.67 14.41 -31.42
C ASP A 399 38.41 15.67 -32.26
N LEU A 400 37.81 16.73 -31.71
CA LEU A 400 37.44 17.93 -32.48
C LEU A 400 38.59 18.93 -32.73
N LEU A 401 39.70 18.79 -32.02
CA LEU A 401 40.85 19.70 -32.11
C LEU A 401 41.73 19.48 -33.36
N LYS A 402 41.57 18.37 -34.10
CA LYS A 402 42.44 18.00 -35.24
C LYS A 402 41.75 17.83 -36.61
N LYS A 403 40.50 18.30 -36.80
CA LYS A 403 39.71 18.07 -38.03
C LYS A 403 39.50 19.32 -38.88
N THR A 404 39.59 19.17 -40.20
CA THR A 404 39.30 20.24 -41.20
C THR A 404 37.81 20.61 -41.21
N ALA A 405 37.45 21.78 -41.76
CA ALA A 405 36.08 22.29 -41.78
C ALA A 405 35.07 21.33 -42.47
N ILE A 406 35.53 20.58 -43.47
CA ILE A 406 34.72 19.58 -44.20
C ILE A 406 34.41 18.38 -43.30
N GLN A 407 35.42 17.83 -42.61
CA GLN A 407 35.25 16.70 -41.69
C GLN A 407 34.33 17.05 -40.50
N LYS A 408 34.35 18.30 -40.03
CA LYS A 408 33.41 18.78 -39.00
C LYS A 408 31.95 18.77 -39.50
N LYS A 409 31.71 19.16 -40.76
CA LYS A 409 30.37 19.12 -41.37
C LYS A 409 29.90 17.68 -41.61
N GLU A 410 30.77 16.78 -42.06
CA GLU A 410 30.43 15.36 -42.22
C GLU A 410 30.08 14.67 -40.89
N GLN A 411 30.81 14.99 -39.81
CA GLN A 411 30.46 14.49 -38.48
C GLN A 411 29.13 15.04 -37.98
N ALA A 412 28.86 16.34 -38.18
CA ALA A 412 27.57 16.93 -37.84
C ALA A 412 26.40 16.27 -38.61
N VAL A 413 26.62 15.91 -39.87
CA VAL A 413 25.62 15.16 -40.67
C VAL A 413 25.40 13.75 -40.10
N LYS A 414 26.47 13.04 -39.70
CA LYS A 414 26.36 11.71 -39.08
C LYS A 414 25.65 11.76 -37.73
N ASP A 415 25.96 12.76 -36.90
CA ASP A 415 25.30 12.98 -35.61
C ASP A 415 23.81 13.28 -35.81
N ALA A 416 23.47 14.15 -36.78
CA ALA A 416 22.08 14.45 -37.12
C ALA A 416 21.33 13.22 -37.66
N GLN A 417 21.97 12.39 -38.48
CA GLN A 417 21.39 11.12 -38.96
C GLN A 417 21.16 10.12 -37.81
N PHE A 418 22.06 10.05 -36.84
CA PHE A 418 21.92 9.20 -35.67
C PHE A 418 20.73 9.64 -34.81
N THR A 419 20.66 10.94 -34.50
CA THR A 419 19.54 11.55 -33.77
C THR A 419 18.20 11.29 -34.50
N TYR A 420 18.14 11.50 -35.82
CA TYR A 420 16.95 11.25 -36.63
C TYR A 420 16.46 9.80 -36.54
N ARG A 421 17.37 8.81 -36.69
CA ARG A 421 17.02 7.39 -36.58
C ARG A 421 16.45 7.03 -35.21
N ARG A 422 16.96 7.63 -34.13
CA ARG A 422 16.45 7.40 -32.77
C ARG A 422 15.04 7.97 -32.57
N TYR A 423 14.78 9.19 -33.04
CA TYR A 423 13.42 9.75 -33.02
C TYR A 423 12.44 8.93 -33.88
N GLN A 424 12.89 8.34 -34.98
CA GLN A 424 12.07 7.44 -35.80
C GLN A 424 11.68 6.16 -35.01
N GLN A 425 12.63 5.57 -34.26
CA GLN A 425 12.34 4.42 -33.39
C GLN A 425 11.37 4.78 -32.25
N ILE A 426 11.58 5.92 -31.60
CA ILE A 426 10.68 6.41 -30.53
C ILE A 426 9.27 6.64 -31.09
N SER A 427 9.15 7.25 -32.26
CA SER A 427 7.87 7.48 -32.92
C SER A 427 7.14 6.17 -33.23
N ARG A 428 7.87 5.11 -33.62
CA ARG A 428 7.29 3.77 -33.81
C ARG A 428 6.76 3.19 -32.49
N LEU A 429 7.56 3.24 -31.42
CA LEU A 429 7.15 2.73 -30.11
C LEU A 429 5.93 3.47 -29.55
N ARG A 430 5.87 4.80 -29.71
CA ARG A 430 4.69 5.60 -29.32
C ARG A 430 3.43 5.19 -30.06
N ARG A 431 3.52 4.82 -31.35
CA ARG A 431 2.37 4.30 -32.11
C ARG A 431 1.90 2.96 -31.55
N GLU A 432 2.81 2.05 -31.24
CA GLU A 432 2.48 0.75 -30.63
C GLU A 432 1.81 0.91 -29.25
N GLU A 433 2.25 1.87 -28.44
CA GLU A 433 1.61 2.20 -27.17
C GLU A 433 0.22 2.82 -27.35
N LEU A 434 0.06 3.73 -28.32
CA LEU A 434 -1.23 4.33 -28.66
C LEU A 434 -2.24 3.25 -29.06
N GLU A 435 -1.84 2.29 -29.90
CA GLU A 435 -2.70 1.16 -30.28
C GLU A 435 -3.13 0.31 -29.09
N LYS A 436 -2.22 0.06 -28.13
CA LYS A 436 -2.56 -0.67 -26.90
C LYS A 436 -3.56 0.13 -26.05
N SER A 437 -3.43 1.45 -25.99
CA SER A 437 -4.35 2.32 -25.27
C SER A 437 -5.75 2.29 -25.91
N LEU A 438 -5.84 2.44 -27.23
CA LEU A 438 -7.09 2.37 -27.98
C LEU A 438 -7.80 1.01 -27.81
N LYS A 439 -7.04 -0.09 -27.75
CA LYS A 439 -7.60 -1.43 -27.45
C LYS A 439 -8.16 -1.54 -26.03
N LYS A 440 -7.62 -0.80 -25.06
CA LYS A 440 -8.17 -0.77 -23.70
C LYS A 440 -9.43 0.09 -23.66
N GLU A 441 -9.42 1.25 -24.31
CA GLU A 441 -10.57 2.13 -24.43
C GLU A 441 -11.78 1.40 -25.06
N SER A 442 -11.56 0.67 -26.17
CA SER A 442 -12.64 -0.10 -26.82
C SER A 442 -13.22 -1.20 -25.93
N ARG A 443 -12.39 -1.85 -25.10
CA ARG A 443 -12.86 -2.84 -24.11
C ARG A 443 -13.72 -2.21 -23.03
N GLU A 444 -13.32 -1.05 -22.51
CA GLU A 444 -14.11 -0.34 -21.50
C GLU A 444 -15.42 0.20 -22.07
N LEU A 445 -15.42 0.68 -23.32
CA LEU A 445 -16.63 1.08 -24.03
C LEU A 445 -17.62 -0.08 -24.16
N LEU A 446 -17.13 -1.27 -24.52
CA LEU A 446 -17.96 -2.48 -24.64
C LEU A 446 -18.53 -2.93 -23.28
N LYS A 447 -17.80 -2.74 -22.17
CA LYS A 447 -18.33 -2.98 -20.82
C LYS A 447 -19.42 -1.96 -20.46
N LEU A 448 -19.19 -0.69 -20.78
CA LEU A 448 -20.15 0.39 -20.52
C LEU A 448 -21.45 0.15 -21.29
N GLU A 449 -21.38 -0.30 -22.55
CA GLU A 449 -22.56 -0.70 -23.31
C GLU A 449 -23.31 -1.88 -22.69
N LYS A 450 -22.60 -2.91 -22.22
CA LYS A 450 -23.22 -4.03 -21.49
C LYS A 450 -23.94 -3.58 -20.22
N LEU A 451 -23.29 -2.73 -19.42
CA LEU A 451 -23.87 -2.17 -18.20
C LEU A 451 -25.11 -1.31 -18.49
N LYS A 452 -25.09 -0.50 -19.54
CA LYS A 452 -26.27 0.25 -20.00
C LYS A 452 -27.42 -0.69 -20.39
N ALA A 453 -27.12 -1.74 -21.15
CA ALA A 453 -28.12 -2.73 -21.54
C ALA A 453 -28.71 -3.50 -20.34
N GLU A 454 -27.90 -3.80 -19.32
CA GLU A 454 -28.36 -4.40 -18.07
C GLU A 454 -29.26 -3.44 -17.27
N LEU A 455 -28.85 -2.17 -17.16
CA LEU A 455 -29.64 -1.13 -16.51
C LEU A 455 -31.01 -0.93 -17.18
N ASP A 456 -31.06 -0.96 -18.52
CA ASP A 456 -32.31 -0.82 -19.27
C ASP A 456 -33.22 -2.04 -19.10
N LYS A 457 -32.65 -3.26 -19.05
CA LYS A 457 -33.41 -4.48 -18.70
C LYS A 457 -33.98 -4.40 -17.29
N GLU A 458 -33.22 -3.88 -16.32
CA GLU A 458 -33.67 -3.74 -14.94
C GLU A 458 -34.74 -2.66 -14.77
N LYS A 459 -34.61 -1.53 -15.48
CA LYS A 459 -35.66 -0.51 -15.58
C LYS A 459 -36.93 -1.06 -16.22
N GLY A 460 -36.82 -1.90 -17.25
CA GLY A 460 -37.95 -2.62 -17.87
C GLY A 460 -38.69 -3.49 -16.86
N LYS A 461 -37.96 -4.39 -16.17
CA LYS A 461 -38.53 -5.25 -15.11
C LYS A 461 -39.19 -4.43 -13.99
N ARG A 462 -38.61 -3.29 -13.62
CA ARG A 462 -39.19 -2.39 -12.59
C ARG A 462 -40.49 -1.74 -13.08
N ARG A 463 -40.57 -1.33 -14.36
CA ARG A 463 -41.80 -0.83 -14.98
C ARG A 463 -42.88 -1.91 -15.00
N ASP A 464 -42.55 -3.13 -15.40
CA ASP A 464 -43.50 -4.27 -15.46
C ASP A 464 -44.06 -4.62 -14.07
N ARG A 465 -43.19 -4.65 -13.04
CA ARG A 465 -43.62 -4.86 -11.64
C ARG A 465 -44.57 -3.78 -11.15
N LEU A 466 -44.31 -2.52 -11.53
CA LEU A 466 -45.14 -1.38 -11.13
C LEU A 466 -46.50 -1.41 -11.84
N GLU A 467 -46.54 -1.87 -13.10
CA GLU A 467 -47.79 -2.10 -13.83
C GLU A 467 -48.60 -3.27 -13.26
N GLN A 468 -47.95 -4.38 -12.90
CA GLN A 468 -48.59 -5.52 -12.24
C GLN A 468 -49.15 -5.13 -10.86
N ALA A 469 -48.42 -4.32 -10.08
CA ALA A 469 -48.91 -3.80 -8.81
C ALA A 469 -50.13 -2.89 -8.99
N ARG A 470 -50.14 -2.04 -10.03
CA ARG A 470 -51.31 -1.23 -10.39
C ARG A 470 -52.52 -2.10 -10.76
N LYS A 471 -52.32 -3.14 -11.58
CA LYS A 471 -53.38 -4.10 -11.95
C LYS A 471 -53.95 -4.84 -10.72
N LYS A 472 -53.09 -5.31 -9.82
CA LYS A 472 -53.51 -5.96 -8.56
C LYS A 472 -54.28 -5.01 -7.65
N LYS A 473 -53.83 -3.75 -7.51
CA LYS A 473 -54.52 -2.74 -6.70
C LYS A 473 -55.92 -2.43 -7.26
N ALA A 474 -56.03 -2.28 -8.59
CA ALA A 474 -57.32 -2.08 -9.26
C ALA A 474 -58.27 -3.28 -9.09
N GLN A 475 -57.77 -4.52 -9.12
CA GLN A 475 -58.58 -5.70 -8.81
C GLN A 475 -59.05 -5.73 -7.35
N LEU A 476 -58.19 -5.35 -6.41
CA LEU A 476 -58.52 -5.29 -4.99
C LEU A 476 -59.57 -4.21 -4.68
N GLU A 477 -59.49 -3.06 -5.35
CA GLU A 477 -60.52 -2.01 -5.28
C GLU A 477 -61.86 -2.48 -5.87
N ARG A 478 -61.85 -3.21 -7.00
CA ARG A 478 -63.07 -3.83 -7.55
C ARG A 478 -63.70 -4.84 -6.59
N ILE A 479 -62.90 -5.65 -5.90
CA ILE A 479 -63.39 -6.61 -4.90
C ILE A 479 -63.98 -5.88 -3.69
N LYS A 480 -63.31 -4.84 -3.18
CA LYS A 480 -63.82 -4.00 -2.09
C LYS A 480 -65.14 -3.32 -2.46
N ALA A 481 -65.23 -2.75 -3.67
CA ALA A 481 -66.45 -2.13 -4.17
C ALA A 481 -67.61 -3.15 -4.24
N LYS A 482 -67.36 -4.36 -4.75
CA LYS A 482 -68.37 -5.44 -4.75
C LYS A 482 -68.82 -5.83 -3.34
N LYS A 483 -67.89 -5.92 -2.38
CA LYS A 483 -68.20 -6.26 -0.99
C LYS A 483 -69.03 -5.16 -0.31
N LEU A 484 -68.69 -3.90 -0.53
CA LEU A 484 -69.44 -2.76 -0.01
C LEU A 484 -70.88 -2.73 -0.55
N LEU A 485 -71.03 -3.04 -1.84
CA LEU A 485 -72.33 -3.10 -2.51
C LEU A 485 -73.18 -4.29 -2.00
N ALA A 486 -72.54 -5.41 -1.64
CA ALA A 486 -73.20 -6.52 -0.98
C ALA A 486 -73.62 -6.20 0.47
N GLU A 487 -72.78 -5.50 1.24
CA GLU A 487 -73.13 -5.01 2.59
C GLU A 487 -74.27 -4.00 2.56
N GLN A 488 -74.29 -3.08 1.59
CA GLN A 488 -75.42 -2.16 1.39
C GLN A 488 -76.71 -2.90 1.05
N LYS A 489 -76.65 -3.91 0.18
CA LYS A 489 -77.81 -4.78 -0.11
C LYS A 489 -78.28 -5.56 1.12
N ALA A 490 -77.36 -6.06 1.95
CA ALA A 490 -77.69 -6.77 3.18
C ALA A 490 -78.36 -5.84 4.22
N LYS A 491 -77.86 -4.61 4.38
CA LYS A 491 -78.48 -3.61 5.27
C LYS A 491 -79.88 -3.22 4.81
N LEU A 492 -80.07 -2.97 3.52
CA LEU A 492 -81.40 -2.69 2.95
C LEU A 492 -82.37 -3.87 3.16
N TYR A 493 -81.87 -5.11 3.11
CA TYR A 493 -82.65 -6.29 3.41
C TYR A 493 -83.02 -6.41 4.91
N GLU A 494 -82.09 -6.10 5.81
CA GLU A 494 -82.35 -6.04 7.26
C GLU A 494 -83.33 -4.92 7.64
N GLU A 495 -83.20 -3.74 7.05
CA GLU A 495 -84.15 -2.63 7.22
C GLU A 495 -85.54 -3.03 6.71
N GLY A 496 -85.62 -3.67 5.54
CA GLY A 496 -86.88 -4.20 5.03
C GLY A 496 -87.50 -5.33 5.89
N LEU A 497 -86.70 -6.08 6.65
CA LEU A 497 -87.22 -7.02 7.67
C LEU A 497 -87.75 -6.27 8.90
N ARG A 498 -87.02 -5.27 9.38
CA ARG A 498 -87.43 -4.46 10.55
C ARG A 498 -88.70 -3.67 10.29
N GLU A 499 -88.88 -3.12 9.09
CA GLU A 499 -90.13 -2.46 8.71
C GLU A 499 -91.30 -3.45 8.68
N LYS A 500 -91.10 -4.68 8.20
CA LYS A 500 -92.13 -5.72 8.24
C LYS A 500 -92.48 -6.16 9.66
N ASP A 501 -91.49 -6.24 10.54
CA ASP A 501 -91.71 -6.58 11.96
C ASP A 501 -92.38 -5.42 12.72
N ALA A 502 -92.03 -4.18 12.39
CA ALA A 502 -92.67 -2.98 12.93
C ALA A 502 -94.14 -2.90 12.48
N ALA A 503 -94.43 -3.07 11.19
CA ALA A 503 -95.79 -3.12 10.65
C ALA A 503 -96.64 -4.22 11.31
N LYS A 504 -96.08 -5.41 11.52
CA LYS A 504 -96.76 -6.49 12.26
C LYS A 504 -97.04 -6.13 13.72
N SER A 505 -96.15 -5.38 14.37
CA SER A 505 -96.34 -4.96 15.76
C SER A 505 -97.34 -3.81 15.90
N GLU A 506 -97.39 -2.90 14.93
CA GLU A 506 -98.43 -1.87 14.81
C GLU A 506 -99.80 -2.49 14.51
N GLU A 507 -99.91 -3.46 13.60
CA GLU A 507 -101.15 -4.21 13.37
C GLU A 507 -101.62 -4.93 14.66
N LEU A 508 -100.70 -5.45 15.45
CA LEU A 508 -101.01 -6.10 16.73
C LEU A 508 -101.48 -5.09 17.81
N GLU A 509 -100.88 -3.90 17.85
CA GLU A 509 -101.27 -2.78 18.71
C GLU A 509 -102.64 -2.19 18.31
N GLU A 510 -102.90 -2.01 17.01
CA GLU A 510 -104.20 -1.59 16.51
C GLU A 510 -105.29 -2.63 16.79
N ALA A 511 -105.00 -3.92 16.63
CA ALA A 511 -105.92 -4.98 17.02
C ALA A 511 -106.23 -4.97 18.53
N LYS A 512 -105.23 -4.67 19.37
CA LYS A 512 -105.42 -4.48 20.82
C LYS A 512 -106.21 -3.20 21.13
N ARG A 513 -105.99 -2.10 20.41
CA ARG A 513 -106.75 -0.86 20.55
C ARG A 513 -108.20 -1.02 20.13
N ARG A 514 -108.47 -1.68 19.00
CA ARG A 514 -109.84 -2.04 18.56
C ARG A 514 -110.54 -2.92 19.58
N LYS A 515 -109.87 -3.93 20.15
CA LYS A 515 -110.43 -4.71 21.27
C LYS A 515 -110.71 -3.86 22.51
N ARG A 516 -109.82 -2.92 22.87
CA ARG A 516 -110.03 -1.98 23.99
C ARG A 516 -111.19 -1.02 23.73
N GLU A 517 -111.34 -0.54 22.51
CA GLU A 517 -112.45 0.33 22.10
C GLU A 517 -113.78 -0.44 22.02
N GLU A 518 -113.80 -1.68 21.54
CA GLU A 518 -114.98 -2.55 21.62
C GLU A 518 -115.37 -2.84 23.08
N THR A 519 -114.40 -3.05 23.98
CA THR A 519 -114.71 -3.21 25.41
C THR A 519 -115.20 -1.91 26.05
N LYS A 520 -114.70 -0.74 25.61
CA LYS A 520 -115.21 0.57 26.04
C LYS A 520 -116.60 0.84 25.49
N ARG A 521 -116.85 0.57 24.21
CA ARG A 521 -118.18 0.68 23.58
C ARG A 521 -119.19 -0.30 24.19
N LYS A 522 -118.80 -1.53 24.55
CA LYS A 522 -119.66 -2.44 25.32
C LYS A 522 -119.95 -1.93 26.73
N ARG A 523 -118.98 -1.28 27.39
CA ARG A 523 -119.18 -0.64 28.70
C ARG A 523 -120.02 0.64 28.61
N GLU A 524 -119.89 1.39 27.53
CA GLU A 524 -120.68 2.59 27.24
C GLU A 524 -122.08 2.23 26.78
N LEU A 525 -122.30 1.17 25.98
CA LEU A 525 -123.63 0.63 25.69
C LEU A 525 -124.30 0.12 26.97
N LYS A 526 -123.57 -0.57 27.86
CA LYS A 526 -124.12 -0.98 29.16
C LYS A 526 -124.52 0.22 30.02
N LYS A 527 -123.71 1.29 30.02
CA LYS A 527 -124.04 2.55 30.69
C LYS A 527 -125.16 3.33 30.00
N LEU A 528 -125.30 3.23 28.67
CA LEU A 528 -126.37 3.88 27.90
C LEU A 528 -127.69 3.12 28.01
N GLU A 529 -127.68 1.79 28.12
CA GLU A 529 -128.85 0.96 28.47
C GLU A 529 -129.28 1.23 29.92
N GLU A 530 -128.33 1.30 30.87
CA GLU A 530 -128.61 1.69 32.27
C GLU A 530 -129.09 3.15 32.41
N LEU A 531 -128.81 4.04 31.44
CA LEU A 531 -129.34 5.42 31.37
C LEU A 531 -130.62 5.55 30.53
N ARG A 532 -130.84 4.70 29.52
CA ARG A 532 -132.09 4.64 28.72
C ARG A 532 -133.25 4.02 29.48
N GLU A 533 -133.02 3.01 30.31
CA GLU A 533 -134.09 2.38 31.09
C GLU A 533 -134.58 3.20 32.29
N LYS A 534 -134.03 4.38 32.56
CA LYS A 534 -134.52 5.25 33.64
C LYS A 534 -134.99 6.65 33.24
N TYR A 535 -134.91 7.03 31.96
CA TYR A 535 -135.44 8.33 31.52
C TYR A 535 -136.39 8.30 30.30
N ASP A 536 -136.85 7.13 29.83
CA ASP A 536 -138.03 7.04 28.96
C ASP A 536 -139.16 6.28 29.69
N GLY A 537 -140.04 7.04 30.34
CA GLY A 537 -141.18 6.56 31.14
C GLY A 537 -141.93 7.64 31.95
N LEU A 538 -141.96 8.88 31.44
CA LEU A 538 -143.12 9.77 31.39
C LEU A 538 -143.27 9.94 29.87
N ASP A 539 -144.28 9.43 29.20
CA ASP A 539 -145.73 9.53 29.48
C ASP A 539 -146.39 8.36 30.23
#